data_AF-A0A6F8Y823-F1
#
_entry.id   AF-A0A6F8Y823-F1
#
_cell.length_a   1.000
_cell.length_b   1.000
_cell.length_c   1.000
_cell.angle_alpha   90.00
_cell.angle_beta   90.00
_cell.angle_gamma   90.00
#
_symmetry.space_group_name_H-M   'P 1'
#
loop_
_entity.id
_entity.type
_entity.pdbx_description
1 polymer ?
#
loop_
_entity_poly.entity_id
_entity_poly.type
_entity_poly.pdbx_seq_one_letter_code
_entity_poly.pdbx_strand_id
1 'polypeptide(L)'
;MAVKIRLLRMGKIRNPQYRIVVADSRTKRDGRAIEYVGIYQPKEDPSVIEVKSDRVQYWLSVGAQPSEAVQRLLEKTGDWQKFKGQPAPPPLLVAAERVDRQAAYEAEAKAAAGLAEAAAPAKTAKKATKKAAAEAPAEKTEEQAGADSGEQV
;
A
#
# COMPACT_ATOMS: atom_id res chain seq x y z
N MET A 1 -20.58 20.33 -19.95
CA MET A 1 -20.19 18.95 -20.30
C MET A 1 -18.71 18.95 -20.61
N ALA A 2 -17.86 19.12 -19.60
CA ALA A 2 -16.44 19.29 -19.79
C ALA A 2 -15.70 18.16 -19.09
N VAL A 3 -14.85 17.44 -19.82
CA VAL A 3 -13.95 16.44 -19.24
C VAL A 3 -12.78 17.19 -18.60
N LYS A 4 -12.47 16.86 -17.35
CA LYS A 4 -11.37 17.47 -16.59
C LYS A 4 -10.38 16.42 -16.14
N ILE A 5 -9.10 16.78 -16.14
CA ILE A 5 -8.05 16.01 -15.48
C ILE A 5 -7.89 16.57 -14.07
N ARG A 6 -8.19 15.75 -13.06
CA ARG A 6 -8.28 16.18 -11.66
C ARG A 6 -7.64 15.17 -10.72
N LEU A 7 -7.34 15.61 -9.50
CA LEU A 7 -6.84 14.75 -8.43
C LEU A 7 -8.01 14.12 -7.68
N LEU A 8 -8.02 12.78 -7.63
CA LEU A 8 -8.91 12.01 -6.77
C LEU A 8 -8.17 11.73 -5.46
N ARG A 9 -8.79 12.07 -4.32
CA ARG A 9 -8.16 11.92 -3.02
C ARG A 9 -8.35 10.49 -2.51
N MET A 10 -7.23 9.85 -2.20
CA MET A 10 -7.12 8.55 -1.58
C MET A 10 -6.31 8.65 -0.28
N GLY A 11 -6.20 7.53 0.42
CA GLY A 11 -5.37 7.41 1.61
C GLY A 11 -6.08 7.80 2.91
N LYS A 12 -5.31 7.76 4.00
CA LYS A 12 -5.79 7.94 5.38
C LYS A 12 -5.65 9.39 5.83
N ILE A 13 -6.23 9.71 6.99
CA ILE A 13 -5.99 10.98 7.67
C ILE A 13 -4.48 11.21 7.83
N ARG A 14 -4.01 12.44 7.57
CA ARG A 14 -2.58 12.84 7.61
C ARG A 14 -1.64 12.09 6.65
N ASN A 15 -2.14 11.24 5.76
CA ASN A 15 -1.34 10.66 4.67
C ASN A 15 -2.14 10.70 3.36
N PRO A 16 -2.26 11.87 2.72
CA PRO A 16 -3.01 12.01 1.48
C PRO A 16 -2.23 11.40 0.31
N GLN A 17 -2.90 10.54 -0.45
CA GLN A 17 -2.41 10.01 -1.71
C GLN A 17 -3.39 10.43 -2.80
N TYR A 18 -2.90 10.74 -3.99
CA TYR A 18 -3.77 11.19 -5.08
C TYR A 18 -3.61 10.30 -6.30
N ARG A 19 -4.72 10.05 -6.99
CA ARG A 19 -4.72 9.53 -8.34
C ARG A 19 -5.01 10.67 -9.31
N ILE A 20 -4.26 10.75 -10.40
CA ILE A 20 -4.55 11.66 -11.50
C ILE A 20 -5.59 10.95 -12.36
N VAL A 21 -6.79 11.52 -12.42
CA VAL A 21 -7.95 10.91 -13.09
C VAL A 21 -8.54 11.84 -14.13
N VAL A 22 -9.07 11.23 -15.19
CA VAL A 22 -9.90 11.90 -16.18
C VAL A 22 -11.36 11.62 -15.85
N ALA A 23 -12.17 12.66 -15.67
CA ALA A 23 -13.58 12.51 -15.33
C ALA A 23 -14.41 13.72 -15.82
N ASP A 24 -15.73 13.54 -15.99
CA ASP A 24 -16.63 14.65 -16.28
C ASP A 24 -16.68 15.62 -15.09
N SER A 25 -16.71 16.92 -15.37
CA SER A 25 -16.69 17.99 -14.37
C SER A 25 -17.83 17.94 -13.35
N ARG A 26 -18.97 17.31 -13.68
CA ARG A 26 -20.15 17.21 -12.80
C ARG A 26 -20.06 16.07 -11.80
N THR A 27 -19.08 15.17 -11.97
CA THR A 27 -18.89 14.04 -11.05
C THR A 27 -18.30 14.48 -9.72
N LYS A 28 -18.68 13.80 -8.63
CA LYS A 28 -18.10 14.02 -7.29
C LYS A 28 -16.58 13.83 -7.32
N ARG A 29 -15.85 14.49 -6.42
CA ARG A 29 -14.38 14.40 -6.31
C ARG A 29 -13.89 12.94 -6.27
N ASP A 30 -14.50 12.13 -5.42
CA ASP A 30 -14.11 10.72 -5.25
C ASP A 30 -15.07 9.77 -5.98
N GLY A 31 -15.76 10.27 -7.00
CA GLY A 31 -16.72 9.50 -7.81
C GLY A 31 -16.09 8.69 -8.94
N ARG A 32 -16.94 8.22 -9.85
CA ARG A 32 -16.55 7.44 -11.03
C ARG A 32 -15.61 8.25 -11.93
N ALA A 33 -14.45 7.68 -12.23
CA ALA A 33 -13.52 8.17 -13.24
C ALA A 33 -13.77 7.47 -14.59
N ILE A 34 -13.38 8.15 -15.68
CA ILE A 34 -13.31 7.55 -17.01
C ILE A 34 -12.02 6.72 -17.09
N GLU A 35 -10.88 7.32 -16.71
CA GLU A 35 -9.57 6.68 -16.76
C GLU A 35 -8.65 7.17 -15.64
N TYR A 36 -7.77 6.27 -15.17
CA TYR A 36 -6.68 6.57 -14.24
C TYR A 36 -5.37 6.72 -15.03
N VAL A 37 -4.84 7.94 -15.06
CA VAL A 37 -3.67 8.30 -15.89
C VAL A 37 -2.38 8.46 -15.10
N GLY A 38 -2.45 8.47 -13.76
CA GLY A 38 -1.24 8.58 -12.94
C GLY A 38 -1.48 8.58 -11.44
N ILE A 39 -0.39 8.72 -10.69
CA ILE A 39 -0.38 8.85 -9.23
C ILE A 39 0.44 10.06 -8.79
N TYR A 40 0.07 10.61 -7.64
CA TYR A 40 0.78 11.69 -6.99
C TYR A 40 0.79 11.48 -5.47
N GLN A 41 1.98 11.43 -4.89
CA GLN A 41 2.19 11.24 -3.46
C GLN A 41 3.05 12.38 -2.88
N PRO A 42 2.43 13.44 -2.33
CA PRO A 42 3.17 14.61 -1.83
C PRO A 42 3.93 14.38 -0.54
N LYS A 43 3.63 13.31 0.20
CA LYS A 43 4.25 13.03 1.51
C LYS A 43 5.58 12.29 1.40
N GLU A 44 5.88 11.77 0.22
CA GLU A 44 7.17 11.15 -0.07
C GLU A 44 8.21 12.25 -0.33
N ASP A 45 9.46 11.97 0.07
CA ASP A 45 10.61 12.84 -0.16
C ASP A 45 11.67 12.07 -0.95
N PRO A 46 11.87 12.36 -2.24
CA PRO A 46 11.13 13.29 -3.11
C PRO A 46 9.70 12.84 -3.43
N SER A 47 8.83 13.81 -3.76
CA SER A 47 7.42 13.53 -4.06
C SER A 47 7.26 12.65 -5.31
N VAL A 48 6.59 11.51 -5.14
CA VAL A 48 6.35 10.57 -6.25
C VAL A 48 5.30 11.13 -7.20
N ILE A 49 5.68 11.29 -8.46
CA ILE A 49 4.81 11.70 -9.57
C ILE A 49 5.02 10.68 -10.68
N GLU A 50 4.00 9.90 -10.99
CA GLU A 50 4.03 8.97 -12.12
C GLU A 50 2.84 9.24 -13.02
N VAL A 51 3.11 9.45 -14.30
CA VAL A 51 2.10 9.82 -15.29
C VAL A 51 2.27 8.94 -16.52
N LYS A 52 1.15 8.42 -17.04
CA LYS A 52 1.11 7.75 -18.34
C LYS A 52 1.09 8.81 -19.44
N SER A 53 2.26 9.24 -19.88
CA SER A 53 2.42 10.33 -20.85
C SER A 53 1.53 10.17 -22.08
N ASP A 54 1.50 9.00 -22.72
CA ASP A 54 0.70 8.78 -23.95
C ASP A 54 -0.80 9.05 -23.75
N ARG A 55 -1.34 8.62 -22.60
CA ARG A 55 -2.76 8.81 -22.28
C ARG A 55 -3.06 10.24 -21.94
N VAL A 56 -2.18 10.93 -21.23
CA VAL A 56 -2.34 12.35 -20.93
C VAL A 56 -2.30 13.18 -22.21
N GLN A 57 -1.38 12.90 -23.14
CA GLN A 57 -1.32 13.60 -24.42
C GLN A 57 -2.63 13.44 -25.22
N TYR A 58 -3.16 12.22 -25.29
CA TYR A 58 -4.46 11.97 -25.93
C TYR A 58 -5.59 12.77 -25.28
N TRP A 59 -5.67 12.77 -23.95
CA TRP A 59 -6.74 13.49 -23.25
C TRP A 59 -6.63 15.00 -23.41
N LEU A 60 -5.41 15.54 -23.42
CA LEU A 60 -5.16 16.95 -23.73
C LEU A 60 -5.54 17.29 -25.19
N SER A 61 -5.27 16.40 -26.15
CA SER A 61 -5.62 16.63 -27.56
C SER A 61 -7.13 16.63 -27.82
N VAL A 62 -7.92 15.83 -27.08
CA VAL A 62 -9.39 15.85 -27.16
C VAL A 62 -10.02 17.01 -26.36
N GLY A 63 -9.20 17.89 -25.77
CA GLY A 63 -9.64 19.10 -25.09
C GLY A 63 -9.95 18.94 -23.60
N ALA A 64 -9.49 17.86 -22.95
CA ALA A 64 -9.63 17.74 -21.50
C ALA A 64 -8.88 18.86 -20.78
N GLN A 65 -9.55 19.51 -19.84
CA GLN A 65 -9.00 20.66 -19.11
C GLN A 65 -8.37 20.19 -17.79
N PRO A 66 -7.06 20.32 -17.57
CA PRO A 66 -6.46 20.00 -16.28
C PRO A 66 -6.84 21.04 -15.21
N SER A 67 -7.01 20.60 -13.97
CA SER A 67 -7.05 21.52 -12.82
C SER A 67 -5.67 22.15 -12.56
N GLU A 68 -5.60 23.32 -11.92
CA GLU A 68 -4.35 24.03 -11.62
C GLU A 68 -3.27 23.12 -11.01
N ALA A 69 -3.61 22.37 -9.95
CA ALA A 69 -2.67 21.47 -9.30
C ALA A 69 -2.13 20.37 -10.26
N VAL A 70 -3.00 19.84 -11.13
CA VAL A 70 -2.59 18.84 -12.12
C VAL A 70 -1.71 19.47 -13.20
N GLN A 71 -2.05 20.68 -13.65
CA GLN A 71 -1.23 21.43 -14.61
C GLN A 71 0.20 21.59 -14.07
N ARG A 72 0.37 21.99 -12.80
CA ARG A 72 1.69 22.08 -12.16
C ARG A 72 2.43 20.73 -12.13
N LEU A 73 1.74 19.61 -11.95
CA LEU A 73 2.35 18.28 -11.98
C LEU A 73 2.79 17.90 -13.40
N LEU A 74 1.97 18.20 -14.41
CA LEU A 74 2.32 17.98 -15.82
C LEU A 74 3.46 18.90 -16.28
N GLU A 75 3.53 20.12 -15.75
CA GLU A 75 4.65 21.04 -15.94
C GLU A 75 5.95 20.53 -15.32
N LYS A 76 5.90 19.79 -14.21
CA LYS A 76 7.09 19.15 -13.61
C LYS A 76 7.52 17.91 -14.37
N THR A 77 6.56 17.17 -14.91
CA THR A 77 6.82 15.92 -15.64
C THR A 77 7.27 16.18 -17.08
N GLY A 78 6.94 17.36 -17.65
CA GLY A 78 7.25 17.72 -19.03
C GLY A 78 6.13 17.43 -20.03
N ASP A 79 5.06 16.76 -19.61
CA ASP A 79 3.91 16.43 -20.46
C ASP A 79 3.17 17.68 -20.92
N TRP A 80 3.09 18.71 -20.08
CA TRP A 80 2.45 19.97 -20.48
C TRP A 80 3.26 20.71 -21.54
N GLN A 81 4.59 20.74 -21.37
CA GLN A 81 5.51 21.36 -22.31
C GLN A 81 5.50 20.62 -23.64
N LYS A 82 5.49 19.28 -23.61
CA LYS A 82 5.32 18.44 -24.81
C LYS A 82 4.02 18.76 -25.56
N PHE A 83 2.91 18.95 -24.85
CA PHE A 83 1.63 19.33 -25.45
C PHE A 83 1.64 20.75 -26.05
N LYS A 84 2.34 21.70 -25.41
CA LYS A 84 2.43 23.09 -25.84
C LYS A 84 3.59 23.40 -26.81
N GLY A 85 4.46 22.43 -27.09
CA GLY A 85 5.66 22.63 -27.91
C GLY A 85 6.74 23.48 -27.24
N GLN A 86 6.79 23.49 -25.90
CA GLN A 86 7.76 24.24 -25.10
C GLN A 86 8.94 23.34 -24.68
N PRO A 87 10.11 23.89 -24.31
CA PRO A 87 11.24 23.10 -23.85
C PRO A 87 10.89 22.31 -22.58
N ALA A 88 11.39 21.06 -22.51
CA ALA A 88 11.14 20.18 -21.38
C ALA A 88 11.79 20.71 -20.08
N PRO A 89 11.11 20.59 -18.93
CA PRO A 89 11.65 20.96 -17.63
C PRO A 89 12.80 20.02 -17.22
N PRO A 90 13.62 20.41 -16.22
CA PRO A 90 14.61 19.52 -15.63
C PRO A 90 13.96 18.24 -15.06
N PRO A 91 14.68 17.10 -15.06
CA PRO A 91 14.13 15.81 -14.66
C PRO A 91 13.68 15.79 -13.19
N LEU A 92 12.67 14.99 -12.89
CA LEU A 92 12.17 14.78 -11.52
C LEU A 92 13.27 14.22 -10.62
N LEU A 93 13.31 14.65 -9.36
CA LEU A 93 14.18 14.05 -8.35
C LEU A 93 13.68 12.63 -8.07
N VAL A 94 14.56 11.66 -8.24
CA VAL A 94 14.26 10.25 -7.96
C VAL A 94 14.65 9.93 -6.52
N ALA A 95 13.76 9.26 -5.80
CA ALA A 95 14.05 8.82 -4.44
C ALA A 95 15.19 7.81 -4.45
N ALA A 96 16.14 7.97 -3.52
CA ALA A 96 17.16 6.95 -3.30
C ALA A 96 16.46 5.63 -2.95
N GLU A 97 16.92 4.55 -3.58
CA GLU A 97 16.35 3.21 -3.44
C GLU A 97 16.27 2.84 -1.95
N ARG A 98 15.05 2.58 -1.44
CA ARG A 98 14.87 2.25 -0.03
C ARG A 98 15.48 0.86 0.21
N VAL A 99 16.57 0.83 0.97
CA VAL A 99 17.24 -0.41 1.39
C VAL A 99 16.21 -1.39 1.95
N ASP A 100 16.15 -2.59 1.36
CA ASP A 100 15.22 -3.63 1.77
C ASP A 100 15.44 -3.99 3.23
N ARG A 101 14.41 -3.72 4.03
CA ARG A 101 14.38 -4.05 5.47
C ARG A 101 14.61 -5.54 5.72
N GLN A 102 14.27 -6.39 4.74
CA GLN A 102 14.54 -7.83 4.76
C GLN A 102 16.03 -8.14 4.63
N ALA A 103 16.76 -7.49 3.71
CA ALA A 103 18.20 -7.68 3.58
C ALA A 103 18.95 -7.26 4.85
N ALA A 104 18.50 -6.18 5.51
CA ALA A 104 19.05 -5.76 6.80
C ALA A 104 18.76 -6.77 7.92
N TYR A 105 17.56 -7.34 7.98
CA TYR A 105 17.19 -8.34 8.99
C TYR A 105 17.90 -9.69 8.78
N GLU A 106 18.06 -10.13 7.53
CA GLU A 106 18.74 -11.39 7.20
C GLU A 106 20.25 -11.33 7.43
N ALA A 107 20.87 -10.17 7.21
CA ALA A 107 22.28 -9.94 7.54
C ALA A 107 22.51 -9.98 9.07
N GLU A 108 21.61 -9.35 9.85
CA GLU A 108 21.65 -9.37 11.32
C GLU A 108 21.43 -10.80 11.87
N ALA A 109 20.48 -11.55 11.31
CA ALA A 109 20.19 -12.93 11.71
C ALA A 109 21.35 -13.89 11.39
N LYS A 110 22.03 -13.72 10.24
CA LYS A 110 23.22 -14.51 9.89
C LYS A 110 24.43 -14.15 10.76
N ALA A 111 24.59 -12.87 11.13
CA ALA A 111 25.64 -12.44 12.06
C ALA A 111 25.42 -13.03 13.47
N ALA A 112 24.17 -13.05 13.96
CA ALA A 112 23.82 -13.67 15.23
C ALA A 112 24.01 -15.20 15.23
N ALA A 113 23.72 -15.88 14.11
CA ALA A 113 23.97 -17.32 13.96
C ALA A 113 25.48 -17.66 13.93
N GLY A 114 26.30 -16.82 13.29
CA GLY A 114 27.76 -17.00 13.25
C GLY A 114 28.44 -16.80 14.61
N LEU A 115 27.85 -16.00 15.51
CA LEU A 115 28.31 -15.84 16.89
C LEU A 115 27.86 -16.99 17.81
N ALA A 116 26.76 -17.68 17.47
CA ALA A 116 26.26 -18.84 18.21
C ALA A 116 27.05 -20.13 17.95
N GLU A 117 27.75 -20.25 16.82
CA GLU A 117 28.57 -21.43 16.49
C GLU A 117 29.94 -21.45 17.23
N ALA A 118 30.36 -20.35 17.86
CA ALA A 118 31.60 -20.27 18.63
C ALA A 118 31.43 -20.50 20.14
N ALA A 119 30.24 -20.83 20.63
CA ALA A 119 29.99 -21.03 22.07
C ALA A 119 29.07 -22.23 22.37
N ALA A 120 29.61 -23.44 22.30
CA ALA A 120 29.21 -24.57 23.14
C ALA A 120 30.47 -25.45 23.40
N PRO A 121 30.65 -26.06 24.59
CA PRO A 121 29.58 -26.66 25.40
C PRO A 121 29.71 -26.51 26.93
N ALA A 122 28.62 -26.68 27.70
CA ALA A 122 28.57 -27.53 28.90
C ALA A 122 27.20 -27.50 29.64
N LYS A 123 26.66 -28.71 29.87
CA LYS A 123 25.71 -29.15 30.92
C LYS A 123 24.21 -28.96 30.72
N THR A 124 23.66 -29.92 29.98
CA THR A 124 22.65 -30.85 30.50
C THR A 124 22.77 -31.11 32.02
N ALA A 125 21.86 -30.57 32.83
CA ALA A 125 21.39 -31.13 34.12
C ALA A 125 20.44 -30.16 34.84
N LYS A 126 19.16 -30.13 34.45
CA LYS A 126 18.02 -29.84 35.37
C LYS A 126 16.64 -30.22 34.80
N LYS A 127 16.60 -31.21 33.89
CA LYS A 127 15.37 -31.94 33.56
C LYS A 127 15.24 -33.14 34.53
N ALA A 128 14.99 -32.85 35.79
CA ALA A 128 14.65 -33.85 36.81
C ALA A 128 13.96 -33.17 38.00
N THR A 129 12.74 -32.65 37.79
CA THR A 129 11.66 -32.66 38.79
C THR A 129 10.39 -32.10 38.12
N LYS A 130 9.30 -32.84 38.27
CA LYS A 130 7.92 -32.55 37.81
C LYS A 130 7.51 -32.97 36.39
N LYS A 131 7.93 -34.18 35.97
CA LYS A 131 7.13 -35.04 35.06
C LYS A 131 7.07 -36.44 35.64
N ALA A 132 6.21 -36.63 36.65
CA ALA A 132 5.75 -37.93 37.14
C ALA A 132 4.49 -37.71 37.99
N ALA A 133 3.36 -37.51 37.31
CA ALA A 133 2.00 -37.73 37.82
C ALA A 133 1.01 -37.61 36.64
N ALA A 134 1.13 -38.56 35.71
CA ALA A 134 0.05 -39.07 34.84
C ALA A 134 0.03 -40.58 35.19
N GLU A 135 -1.08 -41.25 35.50
CA GLU A 135 -2.34 -41.47 34.78
C GLU A 135 -3.28 -42.25 35.74
N ALA A 136 -4.58 -41.91 35.90
CA ALA A 136 -5.76 -42.53 35.24
C ALA A 136 -6.68 -43.23 36.30
N PRO A 137 -7.96 -43.62 36.04
CA PRO A 137 -9.05 -43.07 35.19
C PRO A 137 -10.50 -43.22 35.80
N ALA A 138 -11.54 -42.92 34.99
CA ALA A 138 -13.00 -43.24 35.08
C ALA A 138 -13.90 -42.32 35.94
N GLU A 139 -15.06 -41.80 35.50
CA GLU A 139 -16.20 -42.48 34.83
C GLU A 139 -17.20 -41.52 34.14
N LYS A 140 -17.71 -41.95 32.95
CA LYS A 140 -18.98 -41.66 32.17
C LYS A 140 -19.28 -40.24 31.61
N THR A 141 -19.52 -39.96 30.31
CA THR A 141 -20.35 -40.58 29.21
C THR A 141 -21.86 -40.44 29.52
N GLU A 142 -22.81 -39.92 28.73
CA GLU A 142 -23.01 -39.51 27.32
C GLU A 142 -24.37 -38.77 27.24
N GLU A 143 -24.60 -37.99 26.17
CA GLU A 143 -25.91 -37.73 25.48
C GLU A 143 -27.11 -37.11 26.25
N GLN A 144 -28.00 -36.31 25.67
CA GLN A 144 -28.45 -36.22 24.27
C GLN A 144 -29.17 -34.89 24.01
N ALA A 145 -29.13 -34.47 22.74
CA ALA A 145 -29.98 -33.46 22.15
C ALA A 145 -31.46 -33.92 22.08
N GLY A 146 -32.40 -32.96 22.01
CA GLY A 146 -33.69 -33.20 21.36
C GLY A 146 -34.89 -32.49 21.99
N ALA A 147 -35.35 -31.45 21.28
CA ALA A 147 -36.74 -31.04 21.07
C ALA A 147 -37.76 -31.20 22.22
N ASP A 148 -38.35 -30.07 22.65
CA ASP A 148 -39.80 -29.96 22.60
C ASP A 148 -40.24 -28.51 22.38
N SER A 149 -41.04 -28.36 21.35
CA SER A 149 -41.72 -27.15 20.90
C SER A 149 -43.13 -27.17 21.49
N GLY A 150 -43.57 -26.04 22.06
CA GLY A 150 -45.00 -25.73 22.10
C GLY A 150 -45.51 -25.18 23.43
N GLU A 151 -46.22 -24.04 23.31
CA GLU A 151 -47.47 -23.76 24.02
C GLU A 151 -47.36 -23.40 25.51
N GLN A 152 -47.70 -22.19 25.98
CA GLN A 152 -49.02 -21.56 26.16
C GLN A 152 -48.68 -20.24 26.94
N VAL A 153 -49.25 -19.04 26.76
CA VAL A 153 -50.64 -18.54 26.83
C VAL A 153 -50.66 -17.16 26.18
#